data_AF-A0A7M5XME7-F1
#
_entry.id   AF-A0A7M5XME7-F1
#
_cell.length_a   1.000
_cell.length_b   1.000
_cell.length_c   1.000
_cell.angle_alpha   90.00
_cell.angle_beta   90.00
_cell.angle_gamma   90.00
#
_symmetry.space_group_name_H-M   'P 1'
#
loop_
_entity.id
_entity.type
_entity.pdbx_description
1 polymer ?
#
loop_
_entity_poly.entity_id
_entity_poly.type
_entity_poly.pdbx_seq_one_letter_code
_entity_poly.pdbx_strand_id
1 'polypeptide(L)'
;KKNIKEVSTLIVHRMKPVPVGKLKRYEPAQPRDFIDFSSYSKLTLKNVKDACEKFYGEAAGSCDVLYDVLGPSCSLDEQLSGMKFFRVRFVKPSEISNKPMSSSNETNRMSSKRENDSVKSVLFSKPVKSKRKRTSVLTSKQPCPQNSMPTSISIGDLLNAGKLVIPTEEKEVPLILESFNIKHGIWLKQTPLTFRMQLQKFADGGFRNAFKAYKTENDATKMWVIKKFKATAWEVCGPRYEMTLEQHTRKQVQMHTTAKAITVKCVTRPGFREKWFTYQTIFFSILDGEPVTVEPFVDGAFIKYLNNDGVPCKVRNDLNFMYEKAEALTHFSYQESYEKLLLVDLQGSGYTLYDPEIATADELQQNENERYFCAGNLNETAFTNFFDAHKCNIYCRLLGLKEVELEDPSVNP
;
A
#
# COMPACT_ATOMS: atom_id res chain seq x y z
N LYS A 1 -38.09 5.61 2.91
CA LYS A 1 -37.89 5.93 1.48
C LYS A 1 -36.50 6.55 1.34
N LYS A 2 -35.48 5.78 0.94
CA LYS A 2 -34.10 6.29 0.77
C LYS A 2 -34.08 7.16 -0.50
N ASN A 3 -33.76 8.45 -0.34
CA ASN A 3 -33.54 9.37 -1.45
C ASN A 3 -32.44 8.83 -2.37
N ILE A 4 -32.83 8.49 -3.60
CA ILE A 4 -31.90 8.20 -4.69
C ILE A 4 -31.23 9.53 -5.01
N LYS A 5 -29.91 9.64 -4.78
CA LYS A 5 -29.14 10.79 -5.25
C LYS A 5 -29.31 10.87 -6.77
N GLU A 6 -29.88 11.95 -7.26
CA GLU A 6 -29.91 12.26 -8.68
C GLU A 6 -28.45 12.38 -9.16
N VAL A 7 -28.06 11.53 -10.10
CA VAL A 7 -26.73 11.56 -10.71
C VAL A 7 -26.79 12.62 -11.80
N SER A 8 -26.20 13.80 -11.56
CA SER A 8 -26.19 14.89 -12.54
C SER A 8 -25.14 14.71 -13.64
N THR A 9 -24.14 13.86 -13.43
CA THR A 9 -23.04 13.65 -14.38
C THR A 9 -22.55 12.20 -14.34
N LEU A 10 -22.42 11.56 -15.51
CA LEU A 10 -21.76 10.27 -15.65
C LEU A 10 -20.27 10.47 -15.95
N ILE A 11 -19.43 9.72 -15.26
CA ILE A 11 -18.02 9.58 -15.64
C ILE A 11 -17.93 8.35 -16.55
N VAL A 12 -17.51 8.54 -17.80
CA VAL A 12 -17.51 7.48 -18.82
C VAL A 12 -16.11 7.29 -19.38
N HIS A 13 -15.67 6.04 -19.52
CA HIS A 13 -14.39 5.67 -20.11
C HIS A 13 -14.66 4.90 -21.39
N ARG A 14 -14.38 5.51 -22.54
CA ARG A 14 -14.56 4.87 -23.84
C ARG A 14 -13.47 3.83 -24.07
N MET A 15 -13.88 2.59 -24.24
CA MET A 15 -13.03 1.43 -24.50
C MET A 15 -12.97 1.14 -26.00
N LYS A 16 -11.88 0.53 -26.47
CA LYS A 16 -11.78 -0.03 -27.82
C LYS A 16 -12.85 -1.11 -28.02
N PRO A 17 -13.39 -1.27 -29.25
CA PRO A 17 -14.50 -2.20 -29.52
C PRO A 17 -14.12 -3.68 -29.32
N VAL A 18 -12.85 -4.03 -29.58
CA VAL A 18 -12.33 -5.39 -29.53
C VAL A 18 -11.31 -5.52 -28.39
N PRO A 19 -11.39 -6.57 -27.55
CA PRO A 19 -10.39 -6.82 -26.52
C PRO A 19 -9.08 -7.33 -27.14
N VAL A 20 -7.95 -7.00 -26.50
CA VAL A 20 -6.61 -7.34 -26.99
C VAL A 20 -5.84 -8.24 -26.02
N GLY A 21 -4.84 -8.94 -26.57
CA GLY A 21 -3.93 -9.80 -25.80
C GLY A 21 -4.52 -11.15 -25.37
N LYS A 22 -3.68 -11.98 -24.76
CA LYS A 22 -4.03 -13.35 -24.34
C LYS A 22 -5.17 -13.41 -23.32
N LEU A 23 -5.34 -12.35 -22.54
CA LEU A 23 -6.37 -12.24 -21.49
C LEU A 23 -7.68 -11.59 -21.98
N LYS A 24 -7.82 -11.27 -23.27
CA LYS A 24 -8.99 -10.59 -23.85
C LYS A 24 -9.43 -9.35 -23.03
N ARG A 25 -8.49 -8.42 -22.82
CA ARG A 25 -8.74 -7.20 -22.05
C ARG A 25 -9.16 -6.05 -22.96
N TYR A 26 -10.19 -5.31 -22.59
CA TYR A 26 -10.56 -4.05 -23.22
C TYR A 26 -9.60 -2.95 -22.77
N GLU A 27 -9.04 -2.23 -23.74
CA GLU A 27 -8.18 -1.07 -23.50
C GLU A 27 -8.96 0.23 -23.71
N PRO A 28 -8.64 1.30 -22.99
CA PRO A 28 -9.16 2.62 -23.26
C PRO A 28 -8.84 3.08 -24.69
N ALA A 29 -9.81 3.69 -25.34
CA ALA A 29 -9.61 4.39 -26.61
C ALA A 29 -9.13 5.83 -26.38
N GLN A 30 -9.59 6.47 -25.31
CA GLN A 30 -9.31 7.86 -24.96
C GLN A 30 -9.43 8.07 -23.44
N PRO A 31 -9.07 9.26 -22.91
CA PRO A 31 -9.32 9.63 -21.51
C PRO A 31 -10.81 9.53 -21.11
N ARG A 32 -11.10 9.71 -19.82
CA ARG A 32 -12.50 9.70 -19.35
C ARG A 32 -13.21 11.00 -19.73
N ASP A 33 -14.44 10.85 -20.15
CA ASP A 33 -15.35 11.95 -20.47
C ASP A 33 -16.41 12.09 -19.38
N PHE A 34 -16.92 13.31 -19.24
CA PHE A 34 -17.99 13.64 -18.30
C PHE A 34 -19.24 13.95 -19.11
N ILE A 35 -20.25 13.09 -18.99
CA ILE A 35 -21.49 13.20 -19.74
C ILE A 35 -22.54 13.80 -18.82
N ASP A 36 -23.13 14.92 -19.23
CA ASP A 36 -24.29 15.48 -18.54
C ASP A 36 -25.43 14.46 -18.52
N PHE A 37 -25.95 14.20 -17.33
CA PHE A 37 -27.01 13.23 -17.08
C PHE A 37 -28.22 13.86 -16.39
N SER A 38 -28.21 15.19 -16.22
CA SER A 38 -29.27 15.95 -15.57
C SER A 38 -30.64 15.81 -16.25
N SER A 39 -30.66 15.50 -17.56
CA SER A 39 -31.88 15.26 -18.32
C SER A 39 -32.54 13.89 -18.09
N TYR A 40 -31.93 13.00 -17.29
CA TYR A 40 -32.42 11.65 -17.05
C TYR A 40 -32.90 11.45 -15.60
N SER A 41 -34.13 10.98 -15.44
CA SER A 41 -34.77 10.83 -14.12
C SER A 41 -34.24 9.66 -13.28
N LYS A 42 -33.57 8.67 -13.91
CA LYS A 42 -33.07 7.45 -13.25
C LYS A 42 -31.80 6.93 -13.89
N LEU A 43 -30.91 6.35 -13.08
CA LEU A 43 -29.75 5.60 -13.55
C LEU A 43 -30.17 4.19 -13.99
N THR A 44 -30.39 4.00 -15.29
CA THR A 44 -30.72 2.71 -15.92
C THR A 44 -29.76 2.47 -17.08
N LEU A 45 -29.56 1.21 -17.50
CA LEU A 45 -28.72 0.85 -18.65
C LEU A 45 -29.18 1.56 -19.91
N LYS A 46 -30.51 1.66 -20.11
CA LYS A 46 -31.09 2.37 -21.26
C LYS A 46 -30.68 3.84 -21.28
N ASN A 47 -30.78 4.53 -20.14
CA ASN A 47 -30.47 5.95 -20.04
C ASN A 47 -28.96 6.20 -20.17
N VAL A 48 -28.11 5.36 -19.56
CA VAL A 48 -26.65 5.45 -19.71
C VAL A 48 -26.23 5.26 -21.16
N LYS A 49 -26.79 4.27 -21.86
CA LYS A 49 -26.52 4.04 -23.29
C LYS A 49 -26.95 5.22 -24.15
N ASP A 50 -28.18 5.71 -23.99
CA ASP A 50 -28.69 6.86 -24.74
C ASP A 50 -27.85 8.13 -24.51
N ALA A 51 -27.46 8.40 -23.26
CA ALA A 51 -26.60 9.54 -22.93
C ALA A 51 -25.21 9.43 -23.59
N CYS A 52 -24.62 8.23 -23.59
CA CYS A 52 -23.34 7.98 -24.25
C CYS A 52 -23.44 8.12 -25.76
N GLU A 53 -24.46 7.54 -26.40
CA GLU A 53 -24.67 7.61 -27.85
C GLU A 53 -24.83 9.06 -28.32
N LYS A 54 -25.61 9.87 -27.60
CA LYS A 54 -25.78 11.30 -27.87
C LYS A 54 -24.48 12.08 -27.72
N PHE A 55 -23.72 11.83 -26.65
CA PHE A 55 -22.49 12.56 -26.37
C PHE A 55 -21.40 12.27 -27.42
N TYR A 56 -21.24 11.01 -27.83
CA TYR A 56 -20.22 10.62 -28.80
C TYR A 56 -20.68 10.70 -30.26
N GLY A 57 -21.95 11.02 -30.52
CA GLY A 57 -22.50 11.07 -31.88
C GLY A 57 -22.55 9.68 -32.54
N GLU A 58 -22.74 8.63 -31.75
CA GLU A 58 -22.73 7.24 -32.21
C GLU A 58 -24.16 6.75 -32.52
N ALA A 59 -24.27 5.70 -33.33
CA ALA A 59 -25.57 5.18 -33.75
C ALA A 59 -26.40 4.67 -32.55
N ALA A 60 -27.71 4.88 -32.59
CA ALA A 60 -28.61 4.38 -31.55
C ALA A 60 -28.52 2.85 -31.42
N GLY A 61 -28.33 2.35 -30.20
CA GLY A 61 -28.16 0.93 -29.92
C GLY A 61 -26.75 0.38 -30.20
N SER A 62 -25.76 1.24 -30.43
CA SER A 62 -24.36 0.83 -30.58
C SER A 62 -23.60 0.77 -29.25
N CYS A 63 -24.11 1.41 -28.20
CA CYS A 63 -23.44 1.48 -26.90
C CYS A 63 -23.60 0.19 -26.09
N ASP A 64 -22.47 -0.40 -25.75
CA ASP A 64 -22.35 -1.54 -24.84
C ASP A 64 -21.61 -1.12 -23.58
N VAL A 65 -22.21 -1.38 -22.41
CA VAL A 65 -21.64 -1.01 -21.10
C VAL A 65 -20.96 -2.24 -20.52
N LEU A 66 -19.68 -2.14 -20.16
CA LEU A 66 -18.90 -3.25 -19.61
C LEU A 66 -18.89 -3.22 -18.08
N TYR A 67 -19.02 -4.39 -17.47
CA TYR A 67 -18.93 -4.54 -16.01
C TYR A 67 -17.52 -4.21 -15.50
N ASP A 68 -16.48 -4.74 -16.16
CA ASP A 68 -15.08 -4.43 -15.88
C ASP A 68 -14.21 -4.37 -17.17
N VAL A 69 -12.88 -4.43 -17.03
CA VAL A 69 -11.93 -4.37 -18.16
C VAL A 69 -11.81 -5.67 -18.95
N LEU A 70 -12.35 -6.77 -18.45
CA LEU A 70 -12.46 -8.10 -19.08
C LEU A 70 -13.88 -8.35 -19.61
N GLY A 71 -14.86 -7.56 -19.17
CA GLY A 71 -16.29 -7.76 -19.44
C GLY A 71 -16.97 -8.45 -18.23
N PRO A 72 -18.11 -9.14 -18.39
CA PRO A 72 -18.99 -9.13 -19.56
C PRO A 72 -19.68 -7.77 -19.75
N SER A 73 -20.51 -7.68 -20.79
CA SER A 73 -21.48 -6.59 -20.95
C SER A 73 -22.49 -6.61 -19.79
N CYS A 74 -22.86 -5.44 -19.29
CA CYS A 74 -23.95 -5.29 -18.34
C CYS A 74 -25.29 -5.54 -19.04
N SER A 75 -26.11 -6.40 -18.44
CA SER A 75 -27.44 -6.79 -18.93
C SER A 75 -28.57 -6.36 -17.98
N LEU A 76 -28.24 -6.00 -16.73
CA LEU A 76 -29.19 -5.64 -15.68
C LEU A 76 -28.84 -4.28 -15.05
N ASP A 77 -29.86 -3.50 -14.69
CA ASP A 77 -29.69 -2.16 -14.10
C ASP A 77 -29.00 -2.22 -12.73
N GLU A 78 -29.18 -3.31 -11.97
CA GLU A 78 -28.56 -3.52 -10.66
C GLU A 78 -27.03 -3.52 -10.73
N GLN A 79 -26.46 -3.89 -11.87
CA GLN A 79 -25.00 -3.93 -12.09
C GLN A 79 -24.38 -2.52 -12.14
N LEU A 80 -25.20 -1.48 -12.32
CA LEU A 80 -24.76 -0.09 -12.32
C LEU A 80 -24.63 0.48 -10.91
N SER A 81 -25.25 -0.16 -9.91
CA SER A 81 -25.26 0.31 -8.53
C SER A 81 -23.86 0.29 -7.93
N GLY A 82 -23.39 1.44 -7.43
CA GLY A 82 -22.07 1.58 -6.81
C GLY A 82 -20.90 1.74 -7.79
N MET A 83 -21.15 1.74 -9.11
CA MET A 83 -20.12 2.08 -10.09
C MET A 83 -19.70 3.55 -9.98
N LYS A 84 -18.39 3.80 -9.83
CA LYS A 84 -17.83 5.17 -9.78
C LYS A 84 -17.65 5.80 -11.18
N PHE A 85 -17.60 4.98 -12.22
CA PHE A 85 -17.54 5.39 -13.63
C PHE A 85 -17.93 4.20 -14.53
N PHE A 86 -18.45 4.48 -15.72
CA PHE A 86 -18.94 3.50 -16.68
C PHE A 86 -17.91 3.25 -17.77
N ARG A 87 -17.64 1.99 -18.09
CA ARG A 87 -16.81 1.63 -19.25
C ARG A 87 -17.75 1.33 -20.40
N VAL A 88 -17.61 2.03 -21.51
CA VAL A 88 -18.49 1.84 -22.68
C VAL A 88 -17.67 1.56 -23.92
N ARG A 89 -18.19 0.71 -24.80
CA ARG A 89 -17.66 0.53 -26.15
C ARG A 89 -18.80 0.69 -27.16
N PHE A 90 -18.43 1.06 -28.38
CA PHE A 90 -19.39 1.18 -29.48
C PHE A 90 -19.14 0.06 -30.47
N VAL A 91 -20.16 -0.78 -30.67
CA VAL A 91 -20.14 -1.93 -31.58
C VAL A 91 -21.36 -1.86 -32.48
N LYS A 92 -21.31 -2.54 -33.64
CA LYS A 92 -22.48 -2.58 -34.52
C LYS A 92 -23.64 -3.27 -33.79
N PRO A 93 -24.90 -2.82 -33.92
CA PRO A 93 -26.04 -3.41 -33.22
C PRO A 93 -26.20 -4.93 -33.41
N SER A 94 -25.71 -5.48 -34.52
CA SER A 94 -25.69 -6.91 -34.83
C SER A 94 -24.73 -7.75 -33.98
N GLU A 95 -23.79 -7.13 -33.27
CA GLU A 95 -22.74 -7.82 -32.47
C GLU A 95 -23.07 -7.87 -30.96
N ILE A 96 -24.17 -7.24 -30.53
CA ILE A 96 -24.63 -7.25 -29.14
C ILE A 96 -25.52 -8.49 -28.92
N SER A 97 -24.92 -9.68 -28.99
CA SER A 97 -25.65 -10.93 -28.67
C SER A 97 -25.40 -11.34 -27.21
N ASN A 98 -26.46 -11.34 -26.40
CA ASN A 98 -26.50 -11.97 -25.08
C ASN A 98 -26.27 -13.49 -25.21
N LYS A 99 -25.14 -14.00 -24.71
CA LYS A 99 -25.01 -15.43 -24.36
C LYS A 99 -24.66 -15.58 -22.88
N PRO A 100 -25.56 -16.16 -22.05
CA PRO A 100 -25.21 -16.61 -20.72
C PRO A 100 -24.21 -17.77 -20.81
N MET A 101 -23.29 -17.83 -19.85
CA MET A 101 -22.24 -18.83 -19.77
C MET A 101 -22.87 -20.19 -19.39
N SER A 102 -22.98 -21.11 -20.35
CA SER A 102 -23.19 -22.54 -20.06
C SER A 102 -21.88 -23.30 -20.23
N SER A 103 -21.57 -24.09 -19.21
CA SER A 103 -20.53 -25.12 -19.14
C SER A 103 -20.52 -26.06 -20.36
N SER A 104 -19.34 -26.36 -20.87
CA SER A 104 -18.92 -27.75 -21.19
C SER A 104 -17.49 -27.79 -21.72
N ASN A 105 -16.77 -28.81 -21.26
CA ASN A 105 -15.56 -29.38 -21.84
C ASN A 105 -15.68 -29.56 -23.36
N GLU A 106 -14.56 -29.42 -24.09
CA GLU A 106 -13.96 -30.49 -24.90
C GLU A 106 -12.73 -30.03 -25.70
N THR A 107 -11.64 -30.76 -25.46
CA THR A 107 -10.65 -31.35 -26.38
C THR A 107 -10.38 -30.78 -27.80
N ASN A 108 -9.07 -30.67 -28.08
CA ASN A 108 -8.34 -30.97 -29.33
C ASN A 108 -8.74 -30.31 -30.67
N ARG A 109 -7.80 -29.54 -31.26
CA ARG A 109 -6.96 -30.01 -32.39
C ARG A 109 -6.06 -28.91 -32.95
N MET A 110 -4.80 -29.27 -33.15
CA MET A 110 -3.87 -28.64 -34.11
C MET A 110 -4.44 -28.69 -35.53
N SER A 111 -4.24 -27.64 -36.32
CA SER A 111 -3.81 -27.79 -37.71
C SER A 111 -3.28 -26.47 -38.27
N SER A 112 -2.16 -26.62 -38.97
CA SER A 112 -1.47 -25.65 -39.80
C SER A 112 -2.29 -25.27 -41.04
N LYS A 113 -2.06 -24.06 -41.56
CA LYS A 113 -1.82 -23.84 -42.99
C LYS A 113 -1.30 -22.43 -43.25
N ARG A 114 -0.18 -22.38 -43.97
CA ARG A 114 0.32 -21.23 -44.71
C ARG A 114 -0.50 -21.10 -45.99
N GLU A 115 -0.71 -19.88 -46.47
CA GLU A 115 -0.62 -19.57 -47.90
C GLU A 115 -0.36 -18.08 -48.12
N ASN A 116 0.47 -17.81 -49.12
CA ASN A 116 0.91 -16.51 -49.62
C ASN A 116 -0.23 -15.85 -50.39
N ASP A 117 -0.21 -14.52 -50.50
CA ASP A 117 -0.16 -13.94 -51.85
C ASP A 117 0.40 -12.52 -51.91
N SER A 118 0.99 -12.24 -53.06
CA SER A 118 1.99 -11.22 -53.33
C SER A 118 1.45 -9.93 -54.00
N VAL A 119 2.31 -8.89 -53.98
CA VAL A 119 2.48 -7.77 -54.95
C VAL A 119 1.48 -6.59 -54.94
N LYS A 120 1.97 -5.38 -54.59
CA LYS A 120 2.33 -4.33 -55.57
C LYS A 120 3.07 -3.14 -54.93
N SER A 121 4.22 -2.85 -55.55
CA SER A 121 5.18 -1.78 -55.35
C SER A 121 4.80 -0.50 -56.10
N VAL A 122 5.12 0.68 -55.54
CA VAL A 122 5.59 1.84 -56.33
C VAL A 122 6.67 2.58 -55.55
N LEU A 123 7.83 2.74 -56.20
CA LEU A 123 9.04 3.45 -55.79
C LEU A 123 8.86 4.96 -55.94
N PHE A 124 9.58 5.78 -55.16
CA PHE A 124 10.40 6.87 -55.73
C PHE A 124 11.62 7.21 -54.84
N SER A 125 12.74 7.29 -55.56
CA SER A 125 14.16 7.63 -55.37
C SER A 125 14.66 8.54 -54.24
N LYS A 126 15.86 8.19 -53.74
CA LYS A 126 16.85 9.02 -53.03
C LYS A 126 17.67 9.90 -53.98
N PRO A 127 18.33 10.96 -53.48
CA PRO A 127 19.65 11.35 -53.95
C PRO A 127 20.75 11.20 -52.89
N VAL A 128 21.99 11.07 -53.40
CA VAL A 128 23.22 10.71 -52.73
C VAL A 128 24.03 11.94 -52.28
N LYS A 129 24.59 11.83 -51.06
CA LYS A 129 25.81 12.41 -50.45
C LYS A 129 26.50 13.63 -51.09
N SER A 130 26.75 14.65 -50.25
CA SER A 130 27.95 15.48 -50.31
C SER A 130 28.63 15.50 -48.93
N LYS A 131 29.90 15.07 -48.89
CA LYS A 131 30.78 15.16 -47.71
C LYS A 131 31.37 16.57 -47.65
N ARG A 132 31.17 17.29 -46.54
CA ARG A 132 32.11 18.34 -46.10
C ARG A 132 32.49 18.10 -44.65
N LYS A 133 33.76 17.74 -44.44
CA LYS A 133 34.46 17.80 -43.15
C LYS A 133 34.42 19.24 -42.65
N ARG A 134 33.96 19.47 -41.43
CA ARG A 134 34.44 20.59 -40.60
C ARG A 134 34.64 20.11 -39.16
N THR A 135 35.76 20.57 -38.66
CA THR A 135 36.51 20.23 -37.47
C THR A 135 35.80 20.64 -36.18
N SER A 136 36.18 19.96 -35.11
CA SER A 136 35.76 20.03 -33.71
C SER A 136 35.68 21.43 -33.10
N VAL A 137 34.61 21.65 -32.32
CA VAL A 137 34.68 22.37 -31.04
C VAL A 137 33.80 21.59 -30.05
N LEU A 138 34.43 20.85 -29.12
CA LEU A 138 33.76 20.27 -27.96
C LEU A 138 33.40 21.43 -27.01
N THR A 139 32.13 21.83 -27.03
CA THR A 139 31.52 22.53 -25.90
C THR A 139 30.69 21.49 -25.15
N SER A 140 31.07 21.21 -23.92
CA SER A 140 30.31 20.35 -23.00
C SER A 140 28.96 21.01 -22.72
N LYS A 141 27.93 20.66 -23.49
CA LYS A 141 26.55 20.98 -23.13
C LYS A 141 26.19 20.11 -21.92
N GLN A 142 26.06 20.74 -20.75
CA GLN A 142 25.33 20.14 -19.64
C GLN A 142 23.95 19.66 -20.17
N PRO A 143 23.53 18.42 -19.87
CA PRO A 143 22.19 17.97 -20.24
C PRO A 143 21.16 18.82 -19.50
N CYS A 144 20.32 19.52 -20.26
CA CYS A 144 19.12 20.16 -19.74
C CYS A 144 18.20 19.05 -19.17
N PRO A 145 17.64 19.20 -17.95
CA PRO A 145 16.76 18.18 -17.39
C PRO A 145 15.56 18.00 -18.33
N GLN A 146 15.36 16.77 -18.81
CA GLN A 146 14.21 16.43 -19.62
C GLN A 146 12.96 16.50 -18.72
N ASN A 147 12.12 17.52 -18.93
CA ASN A 147 10.80 17.61 -18.32
C ASN A 147 9.90 16.51 -18.90
N SER A 148 9.96 15.30 -18.33
CA SER A 148 8.98 14.25 -18.62
C SER A 148 7.67 14.61 -17.93
N MET A 149 6.71 15.11 -18.71
CA MET A 149 5.37 15.35 -18.21
C MET A 149 4.67 14.01 -17.92
N PRO A 150 3.90 13.90 -16.82
CA PRO A 150 3.09 12.72 -16.57
C PRO A 150 2.13 12.46 -17.73
N THR A 151 1.98 11.21 -18.15
CA THR A 151 1.08 10.82 -19.25
C THR A 151 -0.41 11.00 -18.90
N SER A 152 -0.73 11.20 -17.62
CA SER A 152 -2.07 11.58 -17.15
C SER A 152 -1.98 12.30 -15.81
N ILE A 153 -2.70 13.42 -15.66
CA ILE A 153 -2.87 14.18 -14.41
C ILE A 153 -4.38 14.31 -14.16
N SER A 154 -4.84 14.16 -12.91
CA SER A 154 -6.28 14.31 -12.62
C SER A 154 -6.70 15.78 -12.65
N ILE A 155 -7.98 16.06 -12.92
CA ILE A 155 -8.52 17.43 -12.80
C ILE A 155 -8.31 17.99 -11.39
N GLY A 156 -8.41 17.14 -10.35
CA GLY A 156 -8.11 17.54 -8.98
C GLY A 156 -6.67 18.02 -8.80
N ASP A 157 -5.70 17.31 -9.40
CA ASP A 157 -4.28 17.70 -9.35
C ASP A 157 -4.01 18.98 -10.16
N LEU A 158 -4.67 19.15 -11.31
CA LEU A 158 -4.58 20.38 -12.11
C LEU A 158 -5.16 21.59 -11.35
N LEU A 159 -6.31 21.42 -10.69
CA LEU A 159 -6.89 22.46 -9.84
C LEU A 159 -6.01 22.73 -8.62
N ASN A 160 -5.38 21.70 -8.05
CA ASN A 160 -4.43 21.87 -6.95
C ASN A 160 -3.16 22.58 -7.40
N ALA A 161 -2.71 22.42 -8.65
CA ALA A 161 -1.57 23.15 -9.19
C ALA A 161 -1.81 24.68 -9.28
N GLY A 162 -3.08 25.11 -9.34
CA GLY A 162 -3.45 26.52 -9.27
C GLY A 162 -3.39 27.13 -7.86
N LYS A 163 -3.20 26.31 -6.81
CA LYS A 163 -3.00 26.79 -5.44
C LYS A 163 -1.54 27.16 -5.24
N LEU A 164 -1.28 28.24 -4.49
CA LEU A 164 0.07 28.61 -4.10
C LEU A 164 0.72 27.44 -3.34
N VAL A 165 1.79 26.88 -3.92
CA VAL A 165 2.65 25.93 -3.22
C VAL A 165 3.72 26.75 -2.51
N ILE A 166 3.60 26.87 -1.19
CA ILE A 166 4.66 27.46 -0.36
C ILE A 166 5.84 26.48 -0.39
N PRO A 167 7.03 26.89 -0.86
CA PRO A 167 8.20 26.01 -0.83
C PRO A 167 8.47 25.55 0.60
N THR A 168 8.51 24.24 0.81
CA THR A 168 8.92 23.69 2.10
C THR A 168 10.42 23.85 2.25
N GLU A 169 10.86 24.37 3.39
CA GLU A 169 12.29 24.39 3.71
C GLU A 169 12.81 22.96 3.87
N GLU A 170 13.83 22.64 3.09
CA GLU A 170 14.47 21.34 3.03
C GLU A 170 15.98 21.49 3.21
N LYS A 171 16.63 20.49 3.81
CA LYS A 171 18.08 20.37 3.85
C LYS A 171 18.54 19.00 3.34
N GLU A 172 19.70 18.95 2.71
CA GLU A 172 20.34 17.69 2.36
C GLU A 172 20.99 17.07 3.61
N VAL A 173 20.71 15.80 3.84
CA VAL A 173 21.20 15.03 4.98
C VAL A 173 21.82 13.72 4.47
N PRO A 174 23.16 13.61 4.42
CA PRO A 174 23.82 12.34 4.16
C PRO A 174 23.72 11.47 5.41
N LEU A 175 23.20 10.25 5.25
CA LEU A 175 22.98 9.31 6.34
C LEU A 175 23.65 7.96 6.04
N ILE A 176 24.34 7.41 7.03
CA ILE A 176 24.76 6.01 7.02
C ILE A 176 23.66 5.21 7.71
N LEU A 177 22.93 4.40 6.95
CA LEU A 177 21.85 3.58 7.50
C LEU A 177 22.42 2.29 8.08
N GLU A 178 21.94 1.89 9.25
CA GLU A 178 22.28 0.62 9.88
C GLU A 178 21.01 -0.20 10.11
N SER A 179 21.01 -1.45 9.66
CA SER A 179 19.92 -2.40 9.91
C SER A 179 20.38 -3.48 10.89
N PHE A 180 19.48 -3.98 11.71
CA PHE A 180 19.78 -5.09 12.61
C PHE A 180 19.54 -6.45 11.95
N ASN A 181 20.49 -7.38 12.12
CA ASN A 181 20.32 -8.78 11.72
C ASN A 181 19.99 -9.62 12.95
N ILE A 182 18.72 -9.97 13.12
CA ILE A 182 18.24 -10.71 14.29
C ILE A 182 18.82 -12.12 14.43
N LYS A 183 19.14 -12.79 13.32
CA LYS A 183 19.64 -14.17 13.35
C LYS A 183 21.05 -14.26 13.93
N HIS A 184 21.89 -13.27 13.65
CA HIS A 184 23.28 -13.25 14.07
C HIS A 184 23.55 -12.25 15.20
N GLY A 185 22.57 -11.41 15.57
CA GLY A 185 22.73 -10.40 16.62
C GLY A 185 23.68 -9.25 16.24
N ILE A 186 23.84 -8.94 14.96
CA ILE A 186 24.81 -7.95 14.46
C ILE A 186 24.14 -6.78 13.74
N TRP A 187 24.80 -5.62 13.78
CA TRP A 187 24.42 -4.45 13.00
C TRP A 187 25.11 -4.46 11.63
N LEU A 188 24.34 -4.17 10.59
CA LEU A 188 24.80 -4.13 9.21
C LEU A 188 24.72 -2.69 8.68
N LYS A 189 25.88 -2.08 8.47
CA LYS A 189 26.01 -0.78 7.81
C LYS A 189 25.69 -0.91 6.33
N GLN A 190 24.82 -0.04 5.84
CA GLN A 190 24.45 0.08 4.43
C GLN A 190 25.33 1.13 3.74
N THR A 191 25.28 1.16 2.41
CA THR A 191 25.87 2.25 1.63
C THR A 191 25.26 3.59 2.06
N PRO A 192 26.07 4.67 2.24
CA PRO A 192 25.55 5.99 2.56
C PRO A 192 24.49 6.44 1.55
N LEU A 193 23.43 7.07 2.05
CA LEU A 193 22.35 7.63 1.24
C LEU A 193 22.13 9.08 1.62
N THR A 194 21.95 9.94 0.63
CA THR A 194 21.60 11.34 0.86
C THR A 194 20.09 11.53 0.72
N PHE A 195 19.51 12.26 1.66
CA PHE A 195 18.08 12.61 1.66
C PHE A 195 17.91 14.13 1.61
N ARG A 196 16.88 14.61 0.90
CA ARG A 196 16.30 15.93 1.14
C ARG A 196 15.25 15.79 2.23
N MET A 197 15.52 16.33 3.41
CA MET A 197 14.64 16.26 4.57
C MET A 197 13.95 17.61 4.79
N GLN A 198 12.63 17.59 4.97
CA GLN A 198 11.85 18.76 5.35
C GLN A 198 12.14 19.15 6.81
N LEU A 199 12.36 20.44 7.06
CA LEU A 199 12.64 20.94 8.41
C LEU A 199 11.41 20.94 9.31
N GLN A 200 10.21 21.06 8.71
CA GLN A 200 8.97 20.98 9.44
C GLN A 200 8.56 19.53 9.69
N LYS A 201 8.23 19.20 10.94
CA LYS A 201 7.62 17.92 11.29
C LYS A 201 6.23 17.81 10.64
N PHE A 202 5.90 16.65 10.07
CA PHE A 202 4.57 16.41 9.49
C PHE A 202 3.65 15.62 10.44
N ALA A 203 4.23 14.94 11.43
CA ALA A 203 3.49 14.24 12.46
C ALA A 203 4.21 14.36 13.80
N ASP A 204 3.42 14.35 14.87
CA ASP A 204 3.85 14.56 16.24
C ASP A 204 3.32 13.43 17.13
N GLY A 205 4.16 12.44 17.42
CA GLY A 205 3.80 11.31 18.30
C GLY A 205 4.05 11.64 19.77
N GLY A 206 3.77 10.71 20.69
CA GLY A 206 4.04 10.92 22.12
C GLY A 206 5.53 11.21 22.38
N PHE A 207 6.42 10.37 21.86
CA PHE A 207 7.85 10.40 22.14
C PHE A 207 8.73 10.94 21.00
N ARG A 208 8.23 10.95 19.76
CA ARG A 208 9.04 11.22 18.56
C ARG A 208 8.37 12.21 17.62
N ASN A 209 9.18 13.07 17.02
CA ASN A 209 8.78 13.91 15.89
C ASN A 209 9.11 13.18 14.58
N ALA A 210 8.23 13.25 13.58
CA ALA A 210 8.45 12.65 12.28
C ALA A 210 8.61 13.72 11.18
N PHE A 211 9.66 13.56 10.38
CA PHE A 211 10.03 14.47 9.30
C PHE A 211 9.96 13.74 7.96
N LYS A 212 9.46 14.43 6.93
CA LYS A 212 9.44 13.88 5.57
C LYS A 212 10.83 13.96 4.99
N ALA A 213 11.22 12.91 4.29
CA ALA A 213 12.49 12.83 3.59
C ALA A 213 12.31 12.19 2.21
N TYR A 214 13.16 12.55 1.26
CA TYR A 214 13.17 11.99 -0.08
C TYR A 214 14.61 11.68 -0.46
N LYS A 215 14.88 10.50 -1.02
CA LYS A 215 16.23 10.21 -1.51
C LYS A 215 16.60 11.19 -2.61
N THR A 216 17.84 11.70 -2.60
CA THR A 216 18.35 12.53 -3.70
C THR A 216 18.62 11.67 -4.95
N GLU A 217 19.02 10.42 -4.75
CA GLU A 217 19.36 9.46 -5.80
C GLU A 217 18.31 8.35 -5.88
N ASN A 218 17.91 7.95 -7.09
CA ASN A 218 16.96 6.88 -7.41
C ASN A 218 15.57 7.03 -6.74
N ASP A 219 14.52 7.17 -7.55
CA ASP A 219 13.12 7.27 -7.08
C ASP A 219 12.92 8.42 -6.08
N ALA A 220 13.34 9.63 -6.47
CA ALA A 220 13.23 10.87 -5.68
C ALA A 220 11.78 11.25 -5.32
N THR A 221 10.80 10.56 -5.89
CA THR A 221 9.36 10.68 -5.59
C THR A 221 8.94 9.85 -4.38
N LYS A 222 9.68 8.80 -4.03
CA LYS A 222 9.32 7.93 -2.91
C LYS A 222 9.66 8.60 -1.58
N MET A 223 8.62 8.82 -0.78
CA MET A 223 8.75 9.44 0.53
C MET A 223 9.29 8.45 1.57
N TRP A 224 10.13 8.99 2.45
CA TRP A 224 10.70 8.37 3.64
C TRP A 224 10.35 9.23 4.85
N VAL A 225 10.51 8.63 6.02
CA VAL A 225 10.29 9.26 7.31
C VAL A 225 11.57 9.15 8.12
N ILE A 226 12.02 10.29 8.65
CA ILE A 226 13.08 10.35 9.66
C ILE A 226 12.40 10.70 10.98
N LYS A 227 12.52 9.84 11.99
CA LYS A 227 11.95 10.07 13.32
C LYS A 227 13.04 10.41 14.32
N LYS A 228 12.88 11.55 14.99
CA LYS A 228 13.73 12.02 16.08
C LYS A 228 13.02 11.87 17.42
N PHE A 229 13.72 11.38 18.44
CA PHE A 229 13.18 11.41 19.80
C PHE A 229 13.10 12.85 20.32
N LYS A 230 12.03 13.17 21.04
CA LYS A 230 11.84 14.50 21.63
C LYS A 230 12.76 14.64 22.84
N ALA A 231 13.54 15.72 22.89
CA ALA A 231 14.38 16.04 24.05
C ALA A 231 13.55 16.07 25.36
N THR A 232 12.39 16.75 25.34
CA THR A 232 11.49 16.83 26.49
C THR A 232 10.94 15.48 26.94
N ALA A 233 10.69 14.56 26.02
CA ALA A 233 10.27 13.21 26.38
C ALA A 233 11.44 12.45 27.02
N TRP A 234 12.65 12.56 26.44
CA TRP A 234 13.84 11.89 26.93
C TRP A 234 14.25 12.35 28.32
N GLU A 235 14.10 13.64 28.64
CA GLU A 235 14.34 14.17 29.99
C GLU A 235 13.45 13.49 31.04
N VAL A 236 12.23 13.11 30.67
CA VAL A 236 11.27 12.47 31.58
C VAL A 236 11.47 10.96 31.68
N CYS A 237 11.66 10.27 30.54
CA CYS A 237 11.72 8.81 30.52
C CYS A 237 13.14 8.23 30.50
N GLY A 238 14.10 8.95 29.92
CA GLY A 238 15.51 8.55 29.79
C GLY A 238 16.15 8.07 31.09
N PRO A 239 16.01 8.80 32.22
CA PRO A 239 16.56 8.37 33.50
C PRO A 239 16.06 7.00 34.00
N ARG A 240 14.91 6.52 33.50
CA ARG A 240 14.31 5.23 33.90
C ARG A 240 14.80 4.05 33.08
N TYR A 241 15.43 4.31 31.93
CA TYR A 241 15.85 3.27 31.00
C TYR A 241 17.26 2.77 31.25
N GLU A 242 18.05 3.48 32.07
CA GLU A 242 19.45 3.12 32.38
C GLU A 242 20.31 2.91 31.12
N MET A 243 20.00 3.63 30.04
CA MET A 243 20.69 3.55 28.76
C MET A 243 20.76 4.92 28.09
N THR A 244 21.70 5.08 27.17
CA THR A 244 21.82 6.28 26.33
C THR A 244 20.69 6.36 25.30
N LEU A 245 20.45 7.56 24.77
CA LEU A 245 19.45 7.76 23.71
C LEU A 245 19.79 6.96 22.44
N GLU A 246 21.09 6.78 22.14
CA GLU A 246 21.53 5.93 21.03
C GLU A 246 21.15 4.47 21.27
N GLN A 247 21.50 3.90 22.44
CA GLN A 247 21.12 2.53 22.80
C GLN A 247 19.60 2.33 22.73
N HIS A 248 18.83 3.27 23.28
CA HIS A 248 17.38 3.24 23.20
C HIS A 248 16.86 3.25 21.74
N THR A 249 17.43 4.09 20.88
CA THR A 249 17.05 4.17 19.46
C THR A 249 17.43 2.89 18.70
N ARG A 250 18.57 2.30 19.03
CA ARG A 250 18.99 0.99 18.51
C ARG A 250 18.04 -0.12 18.94
N LYS A 251 17.61 -0.13 20.21
CA LYS A 251 16.61 -1.09 20.72
C LYS A 251 15.26 -0.96 20.01
N GLN A 252 14.83 0.25 19.62
CA GLN A 252 13.61 0.42 18.80
C GLN A 252 13.74 -0.29 17.45
N VAL A 253 14.89 -0.18 16.77
CA VAL A 253 15.13 -0.87 15.49
C VAL A 253 15.22 -2.38 15.68
N GLN A 254 15.81 -2.85 16.77
CA GLN A 254 15.83 -4.27 17.13
C GLN A 254 14.42 -4.80 17.38
N MET A 255 13.62 -4.10 18.18
CA MET A 255 12.22 -4.44 18.45
C MET A 255 11.39 -4.51 17.18
N HIS A 256 11.50 -3.51 16.30
CA HIS A 256 10.81 -3.51 15.01
C HIS A 256 11.26 -4.69 14.12
N THR A 257 12.56 -5.00 14.12
CA THR A 257 13.10 -6.16 13.39
C THR A 257 12.54 -7.47 13.94
N THR A 258 12.39 -7.59 15.26
CA THR A 258 11.77 -8.75 15.93
C THR A 258 10.29 -8.87 15.56
N ALA A 259 9.52 -7.78 15.65
CA ALA A 259 8.11 -7.76 15.24
C ALA A 259 7.93 -8.17 13.77
N LYS A 260 8.82 -7.69 12.89
CA LYS A 260 8.89 -8.09 11.50
C LYS A 260 9.17 -9.58 11.34
N ALA A 261 10.16 -10.12 12.07
CA ALA A 261 10.52 -11.52 12.00
C ALA A 261 9.38 -12.44 12.47
N ILE A 262 8.70 -12.09 13.57
CA ILE A 262 7.50 -12.79 14.07
C ILE A 262 6.40 -12.78 13.00
N THR A 263 6.11 -11.61 12.43
CA THR A 263 5.07 -11.46 11.40
C THR A 263 5.40 -12.26 10.15
N VAL A 264 6.66 -12.27 9.70
CA VAL A 264 7.11 -13.09 8.57
C VAL A 264 6.95 -14.58 8.89
N LYS A 265 7.33 -15.01 10.10
CA LYS A 265 7.17 -16.41 10.54
C LYS A 265 5.70 -16.84 10.55
N CYS A 266 4.82 -15.96 11.02
CA CYS A 266 3.36 -16.17 11.01
C CYS A 266 2.83 -16.48 9.59
N VAL A 267 3.19 -15.64 8.60
CA VAL A 267 2.63 -15.74 7.24
C VAL A 267 3.31 -16.78 6.36
N THR A 268 4.48 -17.25 6.75
CA THR A 268 5.23 -18.29 6.01
C THR A 268 4.93 -19.70 6.51
N ARG A 269 4.00 -19.86 7.47
CA ARG A 269 3.56 -21.17 7.93
C ARG A 269 3.03 -22.02 6.77
N PRO A 270 3.36 -23.31 6.70
CA PRO A 270 2.85 -24.20 5.67
C PRO A 270 1.32 -24.15 5.59
N GLY A 271 0.78 -23.95 4.38
CA GLY A 271 -0.66 -23.90 4.13
C GLY A 271 -1.32 -22.53 4.34
N PHE A 272 -0.64 -21.56 4.94
CA PHE A 272 -1.20 -20.22 5.13
C PHE A 272 -1.13 -19.38 3.84
N ARG A 273 -2.28 -18.88 3.36
CA ARG A 273 -2.38 -18.13 2.09
C ARG A 273 -3.14 -16.81 2.20
N GLU A 274 -3.53 -16.43 3.41
CA GLU A 274 -4.30 -15.21 3.64
C GLU A 274 -3.48 -13.96 3.40
N LYS A 275 -4.12 -12.91 2.86
CA LYS A 275 -3.51 -11.58 2.83
C LYS A 275 -3.32 -11.11 4.26
N TRP A 276 -2.09 -10.79 4.65
CA TRP A 276 -1.74 -10.56 6.04
C TRP A 276 -0.92 -9.29 6.24
N PHE A 277 -0.70 -8.95 7.51
CA PHE A 277 0.16 -7.86 7.92
C PHE A 277 1.62 -8.04 7.50
N THR A 278 2.30 -6.92 7.35
CA THR A 278 3.73 -6.86 7.11
C THR A 278 4.34 -5.65 7.82
N TYR A 279 5.65 -5.74 8.08
CA TYR A 279 6.46 -4.62 8.55
C TYR A 279 7.52 -4.28 7.50
N GLN A 280 7.68 -2.99 7.21
CA GLN A 280 8.80 -2.53 6.40
C GLN A 280 10.12 -2.62 7.18
N THR A 281 11.25 -2.61 6.50
CA THR A 281 12.55 -2.50 7.18
C THR A 281 12.77 -1.06 7.61
N ILE A 282 13.21 -0.89 8.86
CA ILE A 282 13.62 0.41 9.41
C ILE A 282 15.11 0.37 9.73
N PHE A 283 15.71 1.55 9.84
CA PHE A 283 17.14 1.73 9.99
C PHE A 283 17.44 2.67 11.14
N PHE A 284 18.59 2.45 11.78
CA PHE A 284 19.23 3.40 12.67
C PHE A 284 20.14 4.34 11.85
N SER A 285 20.28 5.60 12.26
CA SER A 285 21.32 6.49 11.76
C SER A 285 21.62 7.60 12.78
N ILE A 286 22.63 8.43 12.48
CA ILE A 286 22.96 9.65 13.22
C ILE A 286 22.70 10.86 12.31
N LEU A 287 21.90 11.80 12.78
CA LEU A 287 21.58 13.05 12.09
C LEU A 287 21.93 14.24 12.98
N ASP A 288 22.90 15.05 12.54
CA ASP A 288 23.40 16.21 13.28
C ASP A 288 23.89 15.85 14.70
N GLY A 289 24.49 14.67 14.87
CA GLY A 289 24.95 14.15 16.17
C GLY A 289 23.87 13.47 17.01
N GLU A 290 22.61 13.44 16.57
CA GLU A 290 21.52 12.79 17.29
C GLU A 290 21.12 11.44 16.65
N PRO A 291 20.81 10.42 17.46
CA PRO A 291 20.30 9.15 16.94
C PRO A 291 18.88 9.28 16.40
N VAL A 292 18.63 8.67 15.24
CA VAL A 292 17.34 8.70 14.55
C VAL A 292 16.96 7.32 14.03
N THR A 293 15.66 7.12 13.81
CA THR A 293 15.19 6.01 12.96
C THR A 293 14.77 6.54 11.60
N VAL A 294 15.06 5.76 10.55
CA VAL A 294 14.78 6.09 9.16
C VAL A 294 14.00 4.94 8.55
N GLU A 295 12.88 5.23 7.91
CA GLU A 295 11.99 4.22 7.34
C GLU A 295 11.26 4.71 6.09
N PRO A 296 10.82 3.82 5.19
CA PRO A 296 10.00 4.25 4.07
C PRO A 296 8.62 4.67 4.57
N PHE A 297 8.04 5.69 3.94
CA PHE A 297 6.70 6.14 4.29
C PHE A 297 5.64 5.08 3.96
N VAL A 298 4.63 5.01 4.80
CA VAL A 298 3.42 4.19 4.59
C VAL A 298 2.25 5.12 4.33
N ASP A 299 1.69 5.06 3.13
CA ASP A 299 0.52 5.85 2.77
C ASP A 299 -0.79 5.26 3.33
N GLY A 300 -1.78 6.13 3.50
CA GLY A 300 -3.12 5.79 3.97
C GLY A 300 -3.41 6.17 5.42
N ALA A 301 -4.62 5.84 5.86
CA ALA A 301 -5.12 6.25 7.16
C ALA A 301 -4.49 5.44 8.31
N PHE A 302 -4.06 6.14 9.35
CA PHE A 302 -3.62 5.53 10.60
C PHE A 302 -4.78 4.79 11.28
N ILE A 303 -4.53 3.54 11.68
CA ILE A 303 -5.44 2.71 12.46
C ILE A 303 -4.65 2.01 13.56
N LYS A 304 -5.19 2.00 14.77
CA LYS A 304 -4.70 1.23 15.90
C LYS A 304 -5.64 0.04 16.14
N TYR A 305 -5.09 -1.17 16.12
CA TYR A 305 -5.82 -2.43 16.23
C TYR A 305 -5.71 -3.05 17.62
N LEU A 306 -4.55 -2.92 18.25
CA LEU A 306 -4.28 -3.41 19.60
C LEU A 306 -3.48 -2.34 20.35
N ASN A 307 -3.79 -2.12 21.63
CA ASN A 307 -3.05 -1.19 22.47
C ASN A 307 -1.78 -1.84 23.05
N ASN A 308 -0.88 -1.01 23.56
CA ASN A 308 0.34 -1.43 24.24
C ASN A 308 0.08 -2.05 25.61
N ASP A 309 -1.08 -1.81 26.21
CA ASP A 309 -1.56 -2.42 27.45
C ASP A 309 -2.27 -3.77 27.21
N GLY A 310 -2.16 -4.35 26.01
CA GLY A 310 -2.76 -5.63 25.65
C GLY A 310 -4.24 -5.58 25.26
N VAL A 311 -4.94 -4.45 25.48
CA VAL A 311 -6.38 -4.36 25.20
C VAL A 311 -6.65 -4.26 23.68
N PRO A 312 -7.48 -5.14 23.09
CA PRO A 312 -7.92 -4.99 21.71
C PRO A 312 -8.75 -3.72 21.50
N CYS A 313 -8.49 -3.00 20.40
CA CYS A 313 -9.26 -1.79 20.07
C CYS A 313 -10.67 -2.15 19.58
N LYS A 314 -11.63 -1.23 19.80
CA LYS A 314 -13.03 -1.44 19.37
C LYS A 314 -13.14 -1.59 17.85
N VAL A 315 -13.87 -2.62 17.45
CA VAL A 315 -14.14 -2.96 16.05
C VAL A 315 -14.93 -1.86 15.34
N ARG A 316 -14.51 -1.52 14.12
CA ARG A 316 -15.35 -0.82 13.13
C ARG A 316 -15.93 -1.85 12.17
N ASN A 317 -17.24 -1.83 11.95
CA ASN A 317 -17.97 -2.90 11.23
C ASN A 317 -17.40 -3.22 9.83
N ASP A 318 -16.74 -2.27 9.16
CA ASP A 318 -16.15 -2.44 7.83
C ASP A 318 -14.74 -3.05 7.84
N LEU A 319 -14.08 -3.15 8.99
CA LEU A 319 -12.68 -3.60 9.14
C LEU A 319 -12.49 -4.69 10.19
N ASN A 320 -13.55 -5.38 10.64
CA ASN A 320 -13.48 -6.41 11.68
C ASN A 320 -12.36 -7.43 11.45
N PHE A 321 -12.19 -7.89 10.22
CA PHE A 321 -11.14 -8.85 9.86
C PHE A 321 -9.72 -8.35 10.17
N MET A 322 -9.45 -7.04 10.12
CA MET A 322 -8.11 -6.50 10.44
C MET A 322 -7.83 -6.55 11.94
N TYR A 323 -8.84 -6.26 12.77
CA TYR A 323 -8.75 -6.36 14.22
C TYR A 323 -8.54 -7.82 14.65
N GLU A 324 -9.33 -8.74 14.09
CA GLU A 324 -9.18 -10.18 14.36
C GLU A 324 -7.79 -10.71 13.94
N LYS A 325 -7.26 -10.25 12.80
CA LYS A 325 -5.89 -10.58 12.37
C LYS A 325 -4.83 -10.03 13.33
N ALA A 326 -5.05 -8.85 13.90
CA ALA A 326 -4.11 -8.22 14.82
C ALA A 326 -4.06 -9.00 16.13
N GLU A 327 -5.22 -9.31 16.71
CA GLU A 327 -5.32 -10.18 17.88
C GLU A 327 -4.69 -11.57 17.64
N ALA A 328 -4.94 -12.18 16.47
CA ALA A 328 -4.34 -13.46 16.12
C ALA A 328 -2.81 -13.38 15.97
N LEU A 329 -2.27 -12.26 15.49
CA LEU A 329 -0.83 -12.03 15.41
C LEU A 329 -0.20 -11.88 16.81
N THR A 330 -0.88 -11.17 17.72
CA THR A 330 -0.47 -11.07 19.13
C THR A 330 -0.48 -12.44 19.81
N HIS A 331 -1.55 -13.21 19.67
CA HIS A 331 -1.60 -14.58 20.20
C HIS A 331 -0.53 -15.49 19.55
N PHE A 332 -0.33 -15.41 18.23
CA PHE A 332 0.74 -16.14 17.55
C PHE A 332 2.11 -15.81 18.15
N SER A 333 2.40 -14.54 18.44
CA SER A 333 3.69 -14.14 19.02
C SER A 333 3.94 -14.76 20.40
N TYR A 334 2.91 -14.94 21.21
CA TYR A 334 2.98 -15.62 22.50
C TYR A 334 3.30 -17.10 22.34
N GLN A 335 2.55 -17.83 21.53
CA GLN A 335 2.79 -19.27 21.36
C GLN A 335 4.11 -19.56 20.65
N GLU A 336 4.47 -18.74 19.66
CA GLU A 336 5.71 -18.90 18.90
C GLU A 336 6.96 -18.59 19.73
N SER A 337 6.82 -17.75 20.76
CA SER A 337 7.90 -17.42 21.69
C SER A 337 7.97 -18.32 22.91
N TYR A 338 7.16 -19.39 22.98
CA TYR A 338 7.01 -20.21 24.18
C TYR A 338 6.65 -19.38 25.40
N GLU A 339 5.63 -18.51 25.23
CA GLU A 339 5.02 -17.71 26.29
C GLU A 339 5.92 -16.59 26.84
N LYS A 340 7.00 -16.26 26.12
CA LYS A 340 8.00 -15.30 26.57
C LYS A 340 7.72 -13.85 26.18
N LEU A 341 6.93 -13.60 25.14
CA LEU A 341 6.60 -12.24 24.73
C LEU A 341 5.22 -12.12 24.07
N LEU A 342 4.68 -10.91 24.09
CA LEU A 342 3.52 -10.48 23.33
C LEU A 342 3.91 -9.32 22.41
N LEU A 343 3.65 -9.47 21.11
CA LEU A 343 3.69 -8.38 20.16
C LEU A 343 2.41 -7.55 20.29
N VAL A 344 2.55 -6.35 20.85
CA VAL A 344 1.45 -5.42 21.17
C VAL A 344 1.61 -4.10 20.41
N ASP A 345 0.76 -3.12 20.73
CA ASP A 345 0.70 -1.82 20.05
C ASP A 345 0.59 -1.92 18.51
N LEU A 346 -0.23 -2.86 18.04
CA LEU A 346 -0.40 -3.11 16.61
C LEU A 346 -1.14 -1.95 15.94
N GLN A 347 -0.39 -1.11 15.23
CA GLN A 347 -0.87 0.06 14.52
C GLN A 347 -0.25 0.17 13.12
N GLY A 348 -0.98 0.80 12.19
CA GLY A 348 -0.55 0.84 10.81
C GLY A 348 -1.51 1.54 9.86
N SER A 349 -1.25 1.36 8.56
CA SER A 349 -2.14 1.74 7.47
C SER A 349 -2.36 0.55 6.53
N GLY A 350 -3.62 0.16 6.37
CA GLY A 350 -3.96 -1.09 5.70
C GLY A 350 -3.23 -2.28 6.32
N TYR A 351 -2.56 -3.08 5.49
CA TYR A 351 -1.78 -4.25 5.91
C TYR A 351 -0.33 -3.95 6.31
N THR A 352 0.08 -2.69 6.30
CA THR A 352 1.45 -2.33 6.69
C THR A 352 1.44 -1.77 8.10
N LEU A 353 2.07 -2.49 9.02
CA LEU A 353 2.24 -2.10 10.41
C LEU A 353 3.57 -1.35 10.59
N TYR A 354 3.61 -0.47 11.58
CA TYR A 354 4.79 0.31 11.97
C TYR A 354 4.71 0.67 13.46
N ASP A 355 5.84 1.05 14.04
CA ASP A 355 5.95 1.40 15.46
C ASP A 355 5.36 0.32 16.41
N PRO A 356 5.86 -0.93 16.35
CA PRO A 356 5.41 -1.98 17.25
C PRO A 356 5.92 -1.76 18.67
N GLU A 357 5.29 -2.43 19.63
CA GLU A 357 5.80 -2.61 21.00
C GLU A 357 5.82 -4.10 21.36
N ILE A 358 6.74 -4.52 22.23
CA ILE A 358 6.82 -5.91 22.68
C ILE A 358 6.81 -5.93 24.21
N ALA A 359 5.79 -6.58 24.78
CA ALA A 359 5.77 -6.93 26.18
C ALA A 359 6.50 -8.26 26.39
N THR A 360 7.36 -8.37 27.40
CA THR A 360 8.09 -9.60 27.74
C THR A 360 7.65 -10.15 29.10
N ALA A 361 7.58 -11.47 29.25
CA ALA A 361 7.24 -12.11 30.51
C ALA A 361 8.32 -11.87 31.59
N ASP A 362 9.58 -11.84 31.16
CA ASP A 362 10.73 -11.48 31.99
C ASP A 362 11.11 -10.00 31.68
N GLU A 363 11.08 -9.10 32.66
CA GLU A 363 11.43 -7.67 32.45
C GLU A 363 12.92 -7.44 32.24
N LEU A 364 13.75 -8.30 32.82
CA LEU A 364 15.20 -8.23 32.79
C LEU A 364 15.80 -9.45 32.08
N GLN A 365 16.86 -9.21 31.32
CA GLN A 365 17.75 -10.25 30.87
C GLN A 365 18.47 -10.82 32.09
N GLN A 366 18.21 -12.10 32.39
CA GLN A 366 18.58 -12.77 33.65
C GLN A 366 20.07 -12.69 34.02
N ASN A 367 20.95 -12.33 33.06
CA ASN A 367 22.39 -12.31 33.24
C ASN A 367 23.04 -10.92 33.16
N GLU A 368 22.30 -9.85 32.81
CA GLU A 368 22.91 -8.54 32.49
C GLU A 368 22.23 -7.34 33.17
N ASN A 369 21.20 -7.57 33.98
CA ASN A 369 20.36 -6.51 34.57
C ASN A 369 19.87 -5.49 33.52
N GLU A 370 19.77 -5.94 32.26
CA GLU A 370 19.40 -5.13 31.11
C GLU A 370 17.95 -5.43 30.73
N ARG A 371 17.15 -4.38 30.48
CA ARG A 371 15.77 -4.55 30.01
C ARG A 371 15.71 -4.96 28.54
N TYR A 372 14.80 -5.88 28.22
CA TYR A 372 14.51 -6.22 26.83
C TYR A 372 13.85 -5.05 26.08
N PHE A 373 14.24 -4.85 24.82
CA PHE A 373 13.66 -3.83 23.94
C PHE A 373 13.56 -2.43 24.59
N CYS A 374 12.47 -1.70 24.35
CA CYS A 374 12.23 -0.38 24.91
C CYS A 374 11.30 -0.44 26.13
N ALA A 375 11.34 -1.55 26.88
CA ALA A 375 10.34 -1.93 27.88
C ALA A 375 9.86 -0.73 28.72
N GLY A 376 8.60 -0.37 28.48
CA GLY A 376 7.78 0.41 29.40
C GLY A 376 7.21 -0.48 30.50
N ASN A 377 6.62 0.15 31.51
CA ASN A 377 6.17 -0.48 32.77
C ASN A 377 4.89 -1.34 32.64
N LEU A 378 4.51 -1.75 31.42
CA LEU A 378 3.19 -2.34 31.13
C LEU A 378 3.27 -3.80 30.70
N ASN A 379 4.42 -4.45 30.88
CA ASN A 379 4.62 -5.84 30.47
C ASN A 379 3.57 -6.77 31.08
N GLU A 380 3.53 -6.87 32.42
CA GLU A 380 2.55 -7.72 33.12
C GLU A 380 1.10 -7.36 32.77
N THR A 381 0.78 -6.06 32.80
CA THR A 381 -0.55 -5.54 32.44
C THR A 381 -0.97 -5.97 31.03
N ALA A 382 -0.05 -5.94 30.06
CA ALA A 382 -0.34 -6.35 28.69
C ALA A 382 -0.67 -7.83 28.58
N PHE A 383 0.01 -8.70 29.33
CA PHE A 383 -0.31 -10.12 29.38
C PHE A 383 -1.71 -10.35 29.96
N THR A 384 -1.97 -9.83 31.16
CA THR A 384 -3.26 -9.99 31.84
C THR A 384 -4.41 -9.49 30.97
N ASN A 385 -4.36 -8.23 30.52
CA ASN A 385 -5.43 -7.62 29.75
C ASN A 385 -5.66 -8.31 28.41
N PHE A 386 -4.60 -8.77 27.74
CA PHE A 386 -4.76 -9.47 26.46
C PHE A 386 -5.52 -10.78 26.66
N PHE A 387 -5.15 -11.60 27.64
CA PHE A 387 -5.80 -12.89 27.86
C PHE A 387 -7.20 -12.77 28.48
N ASP A 388 -7.45 -11.73 29.28
CA ASP A 388 -8.80 -11.42 29.78
C ASP A 388 -9.76 -11.02 28.65
N ALA A 389 -9.27 -10.30 27.64
CA ALA A 389 -10.09 -9.77 26.56
C ALA A 389 -10.14 -10.66 25.32
N HIS A 390 -9.06 -11.38 25.01
CA HIS A 390 -8.91 -12.10 23.76
C HIS A 390 -9.79 -13.34 23.71
N LYS A 391 -10.53 -13.47 22.60
CA LYS A 391 -11.24 -14.70 22.25
C LYS A 391 -10.72 -15.21 20.92
N CYS A 392 -10.31 -16.48 20.88
CA CYS A 392 -9.78 -17.08 19.67
C CYS A 392 -10.76 -16.92 18.50
N ASN A 393 -10.31 -16.20 17.46
CA ASN A 393 -11.11 -15.91 16.28
C ASN A 393 -10.75 -16.87 15.12
N ILE A 394 -11.35 -16.63 13.95
CA ILE A 394 -11.14 -17.49 12.78
C ILE A 394 -9.66 -17.56 12.37
N TYR A 395 -8.90 -16.47 12.55
CA TYR A 395 -7.50 -16.45 12.17
C TYR A 395 -6.60 -17.16 13.19
N CYS A 396 -6.94 -17.16 14.48
CA CYS A 396 -6.27 -18.01 15.47
C CYS A 396 -6.39 -19.49 15.06
N ARG A 397 -7.59 -19.91 14.66
CA ARG A 397 -7.85 -21.27 14.17
C ARG A 397 -7.13 -21.57 12.85
N LEU A 398 -7.12 -20.64 11.91
CA LEU A 398 -6.38 -20.78 10.64
C LEU A 398 -4.87 -20.91 10.84
N LEU A 399 -4.32 -20.27 11.87
CA LEU A 399 -2.91 -20.38 12.25
C LEU A 399 -2.59 -21.67 13.02
N GLY A 400 -3.63 -22.39 13.46
CA GLY A 400 -3.50 -23.59 14.30
C GLY A 400 -3.02 -23.28 15.71
N LEU A 401 -3.42 -22.13 16.25
CA LEU A 401 -3.08 -21.73 17.62
C LEU A 401 -3.89 -22.56 18.62
N LYS A 402 -3.28 -22.96 19.75
CA LYS A 402 -4.05 -23.56 20.85
C LYS A 402 -5.00 -22.51 21.42
N GLU A 403 -6.18 -22.91 21.85
CA GLU A 403 -7.09 -21.98 22.51
C GLU A 403 -6.48 -21.45 23.80
N VAL A 404 -6.78 -20.19 24.12
CA VAL A 404 -6.46 -19.62 25.42
C VAL A 404 -7.50 -20.16 26.39
N GLU A 405 -7.11 -21.11 27.23
CA GLU A 405 -7.94 -21.55 28.34
C GLU A 405 -7.83 -20.50 29.46
N LEU A 406 -8.96 -19.98 29.93
CA LEU A 406 -8.97 -19.22 31.18
C LEU A 406 -8.70 -20.24 32.28
N GLU A 407 -7.61 -20.08 33.03
CA GLU A 407 -7.43 -20.84 34.27
C GLU A 407 -8.64 -20.54 35.16
N ASP A 408 -9.40 -21.58 35.52
CA ASP A 408 -10.48 -21.47 36.49
C ASP A 408 -9.84 -21.26 37.86
N PRO A 409 -10.00 -20.08 38.51
CA PRO A 409 -9.42 -19.84 39.83
C PRO A 409 -9.97 -20.77 40.92
N SER A 410 -10.99 -21.60 40.62
CA SER A 410 -11.49 -22.63 41.53
C SER A 410 -10.74 -23.97 41.48
N VAL A 411 -9.74 -24.11 40.60
CA VAL A 411 -8.94 -25.34 40.47
C VAL A 411 -7.46 -25.05 40.75
N ASN A 412 -7.14 -24.78 42.01
CA ASN A 412 -5.84 -25.11 42.58
C ASN A 412 -6.06 -25.71 43.98
N PRO A 413 -5.54 -26.94 44.26
CA PRO A 413 -5.77 -27.67 45.51
C PRO A 413 -5.06 -27.08 46.73
#